data_AF-A0AA39VV38-F1
#
_entry.id   AF-A0AA39VV38-F1
#
_cell.length_a   1.000
_cell.length_b   1.000
_cell.length_c   1.000
_cell.angle_alpha   90.00
_cell.angle_beta   90.00
_cell.angle_gamma   90.00
#
_symmetry.space_group_name_H-M   'P 1'
#
loop_
_entity.id
_entity.type
_entity.pdbx_description
1 polymer ?
#
loop_
_entity_poly.entity_id
_entity_poly.type
_entity_poly.pdbx_seq_one_letter_code
_entity_poly.pdbx_strand_id
1 'polypeptide(L)'
;MREIKEKIKHLIEALSRQGAPADWNINPGRSKARKYHLKFDNKLHSIIFVNEKIKDKNDGFVEIKLVDTITGKIAEVGALPSIKIEIVVLDGNFGFEENGNWTGMDFNAKVVKPRKLRLVKGKQKITLRGGVGSIEDLSFTDNSSWIKGRKFRLGARAVESNSMGQVIFKEAVSEAFVVRDKRQKELHLGKIIEGDKFHQAFIAHNILTGSDLKKMYETDPEN
;
A
#
# COMPACT_ATOMS: atom_id res chain seq x y z
N MET A 1 30.60 12.57 51.02
CA MET A 1 29.23 13.08 50.69
C MET A 1 29.14 14.61 50.67
N ARG A 2 29.76 15.36 51.60
CA ARG A 2 29.71 16.84 51.64
C ARG A 2 30.52 17.52 50.52
N GLU A 3 31.67 16.95 50.19
CA GLU A 3 32.62 17.47 49.20
C GLU A 3 32.12 17.40 47.74
N ILE A 4 31.28 16.40 47.45
CA ILE A 4 30.68 16.22 46.11
C ILE A 4 29.57 17.26 45.88
N LYS A 5 28.79 17.59 46.91
CA LYS A 5 27.75 18.63 46.82
C LYS A 5 28.36 20.01 46.56
N GLU A 6 29.50 20.31 47.18
CA GLU A 6 30.17 21.61 47.00
C GLU A 6 30.80 21.75 45.62
N LYS A 7 31.37 20.66 45.06
CA LYS A 7 31.85 20.64 43.67
C LYS A 7 30.71 20.84 42.66
N ILE A 8 29.54 20.25 42.90
CA ILE A 8 28.36 20.41 42.03
C ILE A 8 27.82 21.85 42.11
N LYS A 9 27.77 22.43 43.31
CA LYS A 9 27.32 23.81 43.50
C LYS A 9 28.21 24.82 42.78
N HIS A 10 29.53 24.65 42.88
CA HIS A 10 30.49 25.49 42.15
C HIS A 10 30.41 25.32 40.63
N LEU A 11 30.10 24.12 40.13
CA LEU A 11 29.89 23.89 38.70
C LEU A 11 28.66 24.65 38.17
N ILE A 12 27.55 24.64 38.93
CA ILE A 12 26.31 25.33 38.58
C ILE A 12 26.50 26.86 38.58
N GLU A 13 27.23 27.39 39.55
CA GLU A 13 27.56 28.82 39.60
C GLU A 13 28.51 29.26 38.48
N ALA A 14 29.47 28.41 38.09
CA ALA A 14 30.37 28.69 36.96
C ALA A 14 29.62 28.73 35.62
N LEU A 15 28.62 27.84 35.45
CA LEU A 15 27.76 27.80 34.26
C LEU A 15 26.76 28.95 34.21
N SER A 16 26.37 29.53 35.36
CA SER A 16 25.50 30.71 35.41
C SER A 16 26.22 32.04 35.16
N ARG A 17 27.55 32.10 35.36
CA ARG A 17 28.35 33.34 35.19
C ARG A 17 28.88 33.55 33.77
N GLN A 18 28.78 32.56 32.89
CA GLN A 18 29.01 32.75 31.46
C GLN A 18 27.75 33.37 30.84
N GLY A 19 27.78 34.69 30.64
CA GLY A 19 26.70 35.47 30.04
C GLY A 19 26.23 34.93 28.68
N ALA A 20 24.92 35.03 28.48
CA ALA A 20 24.17 34.49 27.34
C ALA A 20 24.68 34.95 25.97
N PRO A 21 24.77 34.06 24.96
CA PRO A 21 24.59 34.47 23.58
C PRO A 21 23.12 34.81 23.34
N ALA A 22 22.94 35.89 22.58
CA ALA A 22 21.70 36.53 22.17
C ALA A 22 20.44 35.64 22.10
N ASP A 23 19.39 36.15 22.76
CA ASP A 23 17.99 36.10 22.33
C ASP A 23 17.40 34.73 22.00
N TRP A 24 17.09 33.95 23.03
CA TRP A 24 16.20 32.79 22.93
C TRP A 24 14.72 33.16 22.90
N ASN A 25 14.36 34.36 22.43
CA ASN A 25 12.99 34.68 22.05
C ASN A 25 12.68 34.27 20.60
N ILE A 26 13.31 33.21 20.11
CA ILE A 26 12.81 32.47 18.96
C ILE A 26 11.82 31.46 19.50
N ASN A 27 10.54 31.75 19.30
CA ASN A 27 9.46 30.76 19.26
C ASN A 27 10.04 29.43 18.77
N PRO A 28 9.94 28.30 19.51
CA PRO A 28 10.20 27.02 18.92
C PRO A 28 9.04 26.76 17.96
N GLY A 29 9.15 27.33 16.76
CA GLY A 29 8.50 26.81 15.59
C GLY A 29 9.04 25.40 15.45
N ARG A 30 8.39 24.43 16.13
CA ARG A 30 8.44 23.02 15.79
C ARG A 30 8.42 23.00 14.27
N SER A 31 9.54 22.67 13.63
CA SER A 31 9.51 22.35 12.21
C SER A 31 8.46 21.26 12.08
N LYS A 32 7.27 21.61 11.59
CA LYS A 32 6.15 20.66 11.51
C LYS A 32 6.68 19.47 10.73
N ALA A 33 6.63 18.27 11.33
CA ALA A 33 7.08 17.06 10.67
C ALA A 33 6.42 16.98 9.28
N ARG A 34 7.23 16.82 8.23
CA ARG A 34 6.71 16.78 6.87
C ARG A 34 5.96 15.47 6.70
N LYS A 35 4.69 15.56 6.32
CA LYS A 35 3.82 14.40 6.18
C LYS A 35 3.69 14.04 4.71
N TYR A 36 3.86 12.77 4.42
CA TYR A 36 3.62 12.20 3.11
C TYR A 36 2.65 11.04 3.21
N HIS A 37 1.87 10.82 2.17
CA HIS A 37 0.96 9.69 2.06
C HIS A 37 1.43 8.77 0.95
N LEU A 38 1.47 7.47 1.23
CA LEU A 38 1.51 6.46 0.18
C LEU A 38 0.12 6.36 -0.45
N LYS A 39 0.06 6.19 -1.77
CA LYS A 39 -1.19 6.05 -2.50
C LYS A 39 -1.03 5.05 -3.65
N PHE A 40 -2.00 4.15 -3.79
CA PHE A 40 -2.16 3.35 -5.02
C PHE A 40 -2.65 4.26 -6.13
N ASP A 41 -1.89 4.36 -7.21
CA ASP A 41 -2.18 5.32 -8.29
C ASP A 41 -3.21 4.78 -9.28
N ASN A 42 -3.07 3.52 -9.66
CA ASN A 42 -3.98 2.82 -10.54
C ASN A 42 -4.90 1.87 -9.77
N LYS A 43 -6.04 1.56 -10.39
CA LYS A 43 -7.06 0.69 -9.80
C LYS A 43 -6.73 -0.77 -10.09
N LEU A 44 -6.91 -1.62 -9.09
CA LEU A 44 -6.82 -3.07 -9.24
C LEU A 44 -8.11 -3.63 -9.84
N HIS A 45 -8.01 -4.83 -10.39
CA HIS A 45 -9.18 -5.64 -10.73
C HIS A 45 -10.02 -5.94 -9.47
N SER A 46 -11.34 -5.92 -9.62
CA SER A 46 -12.28 -6.25 -8.53
C SER A 46 -12.26 -7.75 -8.17
N ILE A 47 -11.78 -8.58 -9.10
CA ILE A 47 -11.60 -10.03 -8.94
C ILE A 47 -10.16 -10.36 -9.34
N ILE A 48 -9.44 -11.04 -8.45
CA ILE A 48 -8.08 -11.53 -8.67
C ILE A 48 -8.10 -13.05 -8.48
N PHE A 49 -7.31 -13.80 -9.24
CA PHE A 49 -7.23 -15.25 -9.09
C PHE A 49 -5.98 -15.68 -8.33
N VAL A 50 -6.12 -16.73 -7.52
CA VAL A 50 -5.00 -17.38 -6.83
C VAL A 50 -3.95 -17.82 -7.85
N ASN A 51 -2.67 -17.65 -7.52
CA ASN A 51 -1.51 -17.95 -8.36
C ASN A 51 -1.42 -17.14 -9.66
N GLU A 52 -2.16 -16.05 -9.81
CA GLU A 52 -1.94 -15.06 -10.86
C GLU A 52 -1.23 -13.83 -10.30
N LYS A 53 -0.39 -13.20 -11.13
CA LYS A 53 0.26 -11.94 -10.75
C LYS A 53 -0.81 -10.86 -10.64
N ILE A 54 -0.76 -10.11 -9.55
CA ILE A 54 -1.64 -8.96 -9.36
C ILE A 54 -1.28 -7.91 -10.40
N LYS A 55 -2.31 -7.41 -11.08
CA LYS A 55 -2.22 -6.39 -12.11
C LYS A 55 -3.24 -5.30 -11.85
N ASP A 56 -3.03 -4.14 -12.47
CA ASP A 56 -4.04 -3.09 -12.54
C ASP A 56 -5.14 -3.45 -13.55
N LYS A 57 -6.17 -2.61 -13.64
CA LYS A 57 -7.30 -2.82 -14.58
C LYS A 57 -6.92 -2.81 -16.06
N ASN A 58 -5.75 -2.27 -16.41
CA ASN A 58 -5.23 -2.23 -17.77
C ASN A 58 -4.19 -3.35 -18.01
N ASP A 59 -4.15 -4.34 -17.12
CA ASP A 59 -3.22 -5.47 -17.13
C ASP A 59 -1.73 -5.11 -17.04
N GLY A 60 -1.44 -3.90 -16.56
CA GLY A 60 -0.12 -3.40 -16.20
C GLY A 60 0.25 -3.66 -14.73
N PHE A 61 1.37 -3.07 -14.30
CA PHE A 61 1.83 -3.17 -12.91
C PHE A 61 1.04 -2.23 -12.01
N VAL A 62 0.80 -2.66 -10.76
CA VAL A 62 0.18 -1.78 -9.76
C VAL A 62 1.21 -0.77 -9.27
N GLU A 63 0.92 0.52 -9.39
CA GLU A 63 1.80 1.60 -9.01
C GLU A 63 1.44 2.19 -7.65
N ILE A 64 2.48 2.55 -6.89
CA ILE A 64 2.38 3.24 -5.62
C ILE A 64 3.20 4.52 -5.71
N LYS A 65 2.57 5.62 -5.30
CA LYS A 65 3.18 6.95 -5.29
C LYS A 65 3.24 7.51 -3.88
N LEU A 66 4.27 8.29 -3.63
CA LEU A 66 4.42 9.11 -2.44
C LEU A 66 3.94 10.52 -2.74
N VAL A 67 2.94 10.99 -2.00
CA VAL A 67 2.32 12.31 -2.18
C VAL A 67 2.64 13.19 -0.98
N ASP A 68 3.13 14.41 -1.22
CA ASP A 68 3.28 15.42 -0.19
C ASP A 68 1.91 15.96 0.22
N THR A 69 1.61 15.91 1.52
CA THR A 69 0.30 16.33 2.04
C THR A 69 0.05 17.84 1.96
N ILE A 70 1.11 18.64 1.83
CA ILE A 70 1.02 20.09 1.74
C ILE A 70 0.75 20.52 0.30
N THR A 71 1.53 19.99 -0.66
CA THR A 71 1.42 20.40 -2.07
C THR A 71 0.42 19.55 -2.86
N GLY A 72 0.06 18.37 -2.35
CA GLY A 72 -0.75 17.38 -3.06
C GLY A 72 -0.04 16.75 -4.26
N LYS A 73 1.23 17.09 -4.50
CA LYS A 73 2.02 16.58 -5.62
C LYS A 73 2.83 15.35 -5.21
N ILE A 74 3.23 14.56 -6.19
CA ILE A 74 4.20 13.49 -5.98
C ILE A 74 5.47 14.12 -5.39
N ALA A 75 6.04 13.47 -4.38
CA ALA A 75 7.30 13.92 -3.79
C ALA A 75 8.38 14.02 -4.89
N GLU A 76 8.84 15.23 -5.16
CA GLU A 76 9.76 15.51 -6.26
C GLU A 76 11.09 14.77 -6.08
N VAL A 77 11.71 14.44 -7.21
CA VAL A 77 13.03 13.82 -7.30
C VAL A 77 14.04 14.71 -6.56
N GLY A 78 14.65 14.18 -5.49
CA GLY A 78 15.66 14.88 -4.68
C GLY A 78 15.21 15.32 -3.29
N ALA A 79 13.89 15.35 -3.01
CA ALA A 79 13.40 15.70 -1.67
C ALA A 79 13.59 14.58 -0.63
N LEU A 80 13.62 13.31 -1.09
CA LEU A 80 13.82 12.14 -0.24
C LEU A 80 14.69 11.10 -0.99
N PRO A 81 15.62 10.41 -0.29
CA PRO A 81 16.30 9.24 -0.84
C PRO A 81 15.29 8.13 -1.14
N SER A 82 15.72 7.07 -1.83
CA SER A 82 14.87 5.92 -2.13
C SER A 82 14.21 5.35 -0.87
N ILE A 83 12.89 5.10 -0.91
CA ILE A 83 12.12 4.67 0.27
C ILE A 83 11.72 3.22 0.11
N LYS A 84 12.08 2.38 1.08
CA LYS A 84 11.62 1.00 1.11
C LYS A 84 10.22 0.93 1.71
N ILE A 85 9.30 0.31 0.99
CA ILE A 85 7.95 0.03 1.47
C ILE A 85 7.67 -1.47 1.45
N GLU A 86 6.77 -1.88 2.32
CA GLU A 86 6.26 -3.24 2.42
C GLU A 86 4.79 -3.27 2.03
N ILE A 87 4.45 -4.23 1.17
CA ILE A 87 3.11 -4.54 0.75
C ILE A 87 2.55 -5.64 1.65
N VAL A 88 1.41 -5.37 2.26
CA VAL A 88 0.69 -6.29 3.15
C VAL A 88 -0.72 -6.53 2.63
N VAL A 89 -1.37 -7.58 3.13
CA VAL A 89 -2.79 -7.86 2.84
C VAL A 89 -3.62 -7.44 4.03
N LEU A 90 -4.68 -6.67 3.77
CA LEU A 90 -5.61 -6.16 4.77
C LEU A 90 -7.00 -6.79 4.60
N ASP A 91 -7.78 -6.81 5.68
CA ASP A 91 -9.20 -7.16 5.65
C ASP A 91 -9.93 -6.24 4.65
N GLY A 92 -10.77 -6.81 3.78
CA GLY A 92 -11.50 -6.07 2.76
C GLY A 92 -12.46 -5.00 3.29
N ASN A 93 -12.91 -5.10 4.53
CA ASN A 93 -13.77 -4.11 5.19
C ASN A 93 -12.98 -2.96 5.83
N PHE A 94 -11.65 -3.06 5.91
CA PHE A 94 -10.83 -2.00 6.51
C PHE A 94 -10.91 -0.69 5.71
N GLY A 95 -10.93 0.43 6.43
CA GLY A 95 -10.98 1.78 5.85
C GLY A 95 -12.35 2.18 5.27
N PHE A 96 -13.37 1.31 5.34
CA PHE A 96 -14.73 1.64 4.90
C PHE A 96 -15.45 2.63 5.84
N GLU A 97 -15.25 2.50 7.16
CA GLU A 97 -15.98 3.29 8.16
C GLU A 97 -15.28 4.61 8.53
N GLU A 98 -13.96 4.69 8.36
CA GLU A 98 -13.16 5.81 8.91
C GLU A 98 -12.76 6.87 7.88
N ASN A 99 -13.30 6.83 6.65
CA ASN A 99 -12.97 7.79 5.57
C ASN A 99 -11.46 8.03 5.36
N GLY A 100 -10.65 7.00 5.61
CA GLY A 100 -9.20 7.12 5.50
C GLY A 100 -8.48 7.64 6.74
N ASN A 101 -9.13 7.78 7.89
CA ASN A 101 -8.57 8.34 9.12
C ASN A 101 -8.15 7.28 10.16
N TRP A 102 -7.41 6.25 9.72
CA TRP A 102 -6.84 5.24 10.60
C TRP A 102 -5.48 5.68 11.17
N THR A 103 -5.12 5.16 12.34
CA THR A 103 -3.74 5.23 12.85
C THR A 103 -2.89 4.07 12.30
N GLY A 104 -1.56 4.16 12.44
CA GLY A 104 -0.69 3.03 12.10
C GLY A 104 -0.97 1.77 12.94
N MET A 105 -1.49 1.94 14.17
CA MET A 105 -1.93 0.80 15.00
C MET A 105 -3.18 0.13 14.42
N ASP A 106 -4.18 0.92 14.00
CA ASP A 106 -5.40 0.40 13.37
C ASP A 106 -5.08 -0.32 12.05
N PHE A 107 -4.18 0.25 11.25
CA PHE A 107 -3.67 -0.39 10.04
C PHE A 107 -3.03 -1.75 10.34
N ASN A 108 -2.11 -1.79 11.31
CA ASN A 108 -1.38 -3.01 11.68
C ASN A 108 -2.31 -4.09 12.25
N ALA A 109 -3.34 -3.69 13.01
CA ALA A 109 -4.34 -4.61 13.55
C ALA A 109 -5.19 -5.28 12.47
N LYS A 110 -5.25 -4.71 11.26
CA LYS A 110 -6.07 -5.18 10.14
C LYS A 110 -5.28 -5.96 9.09
N VAL A 111 -3.98 -6.16 9.32
CA VAL A 111 -3.16 -7.06 8.52
C VAL A 111 -3.64 -8.50 8.71
N VAL A 112 -4.00 -9.14 7.60
CA VAL A 112 -4.57 -10.49 7.59
C VAL A 112 -3.48 -11.51 7.90
N LYS A 113 -3.70 -12.31 8.95
CA LYS A 113 -2.86 -13.47 9.24
C LYS A 113 -3.21 -14.62 8.29
N PRO A 114 -2.22 -15.28 7.67
CA PRO A 114 -2.49 -16.40 6.79
C PRO A 114 -3.03 -17.59 7.61
N ARG A 115 -4.04 -18.29 7.09
CA ARG A 115 -4.50 -19.58 7.63
C ARG A 115 -3.77 -20.80 7.04
N LYS A 116 -2.96 -20.56 6.01
CA LYS A 116 -2.04 -21.51 5.37
C LYS A 116 -0.61 -21.03 5.61
N LEU A 117 0.38 -21.68 4.99
CA LEU A 117 1.80 -21.31 5.12
C LEU A 117 2.08 -19.83 4.78
N ARG A 118 1.46 -19.30 3.72
CA ARG A 118 1.54 -17.88 3.33
C ARG A 118 0.26 -17.46 2.62
N LEU A 119 -0.07 -16.16 2.65
CA LEU A 119 -1.23 -15.60 1.93
C LEU A 119 -0.85 -15.04 0.56
N VAL A 120 0.37 -14.55 0.43
CA VAL A 120 0.95 -14.02 -0.81
C VAL A 120 2.36 -14.59 -1.03
N LYS A 121 2.77 -14.68 -2.30
CA LYS A 121 4.11 -15.04 -2.75
C LYS A 121 4.65 -13.96 -3.70
N GLY A 122 5.97 -13.91 -3.86
CA GLY A 122 6.68 -12.91 -4.66
C GLY A 122 7.28 -11.77 -3.82
N LYS A 123 7.60 -10.66 -4.46
CA LYS A 123 8.26 -9.49 -3.91
C LYS A 123 7.29 -8.55 -3.18
N GLN A 124 7.24 -8.69 -1.86
CA GLN A 124 6.42 -7.82 -0.98
C GLN A 124 7.12 -6.52 -0.58
N LYS A 125 8.45 -6.46 -0.66
CA LYS A 125 9.22 -5.24 -0.36
C LYS A 125 9.69 -4.59 -1.64
N ILE A 126 9.27 -3.36 -1.87
CA ILE A 126 9.64 -2.58 -3.06
C ILE A 126 10.27 -1.25 -2.65
N THR A 127 10.97 -0.64 -3.58
CA THR A 127 11.68 0.62 -3.36
C THR A 127 11.04 1.70 -4.22
N LEU A 128 10.57 2.77 -3.59
CA LEU A 128 10.12 3.97 -4.29
C LEU A 128 11.36 4.77 -4.72
N ARG A 129 11.46 5.07 -6.02
CA ARG A 129 12.50 5.93 -6.62
C ARG A 129 11.81 7.15 -7.23
N GLY A 130 12.27 8.35 -6.88
CA GLY A 130 11.57 9.58 -7.29
C GLY A 130 10.11 9.62 -6.84
N GLY A 131 9.80 9.01 -5.69
CA GLY A 131 8.44 8.94 -5.16
C GLY A 131 7.53 7.88 -5.79
N VAL A 132 8.01 7.06 -6.74
CA VAL A 132 7.18 6.05 -7.44
C VAL A 132 7.79 4.66 -7.35
N GLY A 133 6.96 3.63 -7.25
CA GLY A 133 7.38 2.23 -7.38
C GLY A 133 6.23 1.31 -7.75
N SER A 134 6.55 0.12 -8.23
CA SER A 134 5.58 -0.79 -8.84
C SER A 134 5.62 -2.19 -8.20
N ILE A 135 4.45 -2.83 -8.13
CA ILE A 135 4.28 -4.22 -7.73
C ILE A 135 4.31 -5.09 -8.98
N GLU A 136 5.41 -5.79 -9.21
CA GLU A 136 5.65 -6.58 -10.44
C GLU A 136 5.44 -8.09 -10.25
N ASP A 137 5.76 -8.58 -9.04
CA ASP A 137 5.74 -10.01 -8.72
C ASP A 137 5.06 -10.21 -7.38
N LEU A 138 3.73 -10.18 -7.36
CA LEU A 138 2.95 -10.50 -6.17
C LEU A 138 1.73 -11.32 -6.59
N SER A 139 1.51 -12.45 -5.92
CA SER A 139 0.37 -13.34 -6.19
C SER A 139 -0.21 -13.87 -4.89
N PHE A 140 -1.53 -14.03 -4.85
CA PHE A 140 -2.20 -14.71 -3.75
C PHE A 140 -2.00 -16.23 -3.84
N THR A 141 -1.88 -16.88 -2.69
CA THR A 141 -1.78 -18.35 -2.57
C THR A 141 -3.04 -18.97 -1.96
N ASP A 142 -3.97 -18.15 -1.49
CA ASP A 142 -5.27 -18.58 -1.00
C ASP A 142 -6.36 -17.61 -1.46
N ASN A 143 -7.59 -18.12 -1.55
CA ASN A 143 -8.73 -17.29 -1.91
C ASN A 143 -9.20 -16.44 -0.72
N SER A 144 -10.08 -15.50 -0.98
CA SER A 144 -10.65 -14.60 0.04
C SER A 144 -11.91 -15.15 0.69
N SER A 145 -12.39 -16.34 0.31
CA SER A 145 -13.67 -16.81 0.80
C SER A 145 -13.62 -17.07 2.31
N TRP A 146 -12.51 -17.49 2.90
CA TRP A 146 -12.50 -17.86 4.32
C TRP A 146 -12.56 -16.69 5.31
N ILE A 147 -12.33 -15.44 4.87
CA ILE A 147 -12.37 -14.26 5.75
C ILE A 147 -13.77 -13.63 5.81
N LYS A 148 -14.08 -12.94 6.91
CA LYS A 148 -15.26 -12.07 7.00
C LYS A 148 -15.21 -11.01 5.88
N GLY A 149 -16.35 -10.71 5.27
CA GLY A 149 -16.43 -9.78 4.13
C GLY A 149 -15.97 -10.36 2.78
N ARG A 150 -15.37 -11.57 2.76
CA ARG A 150 -15.00 -12.32 1.55
C ARG A 150 -14.14 -11.51 0.56
N LYS A 151 -13.40 -10.51 1.05
CA LYS A 151 -12.61 -9.56 0.27
C LYS A 151 -11.30 -9.26 0.98
N PHE A 152 -10.30 -8.87 0.21
CA PHE A 152 -9.04 -8.34 0.70
C PHE A 152 -8.82 -6.92 0.17
N ARG A 153 -7.86 -6.21 0.76
CA ARG A 153 -7.23 -5.00 0.23
C ARG A 153 -5.72 -5.18 0.24
N LEU A 154 -5.00 -4.47 -0.62
CA LEU A 154 -3.57 -4.28 -0.46
C LEU A 154 -3.32 -3.07 0.45
N GLY A 155 -2.41 -3.24 1.39
CA GLY A 155 -1.83 -2.17 2.19
C GLY A 155 -0.39 -1.91 1.77
N ALA A 156 0.05 -0.66 1.88
CA ALA A 156 1.47 -0.31 1.70
C ALA A 156 1.94 0.57 2.87
N ARG A 157 3.06 0.21 3.50
CA ARG A 157 3.66 0.96 4.61
C ARG A 157 5.16 1.13 4.41
N ALA A 158 5.74 2.21 4.93
CA ALA A 158 7.19 2.36 4.96
C ALA A 158 7.83 1.32 5.90
N VAL A 159 8.98 0.74 5.50
CA VAL A 159 9.72 -0.23 6.32
C VAL A 159 10.50 0.46 7.43
N GLU A 160 10.97 1.68 7.16
CA GLU A 160 11.74 2.51 8.09
C GLU A 160 11.05 3.88 8.19
N SER A 161 10.48 4.20 9.35
CA SER A 161 10.18 5.59 9.71
C SER A 161 11.47 6.24 10.18
N ASN A 162 11.80 7.42 9.65
CA ASN A 162 12.97 8.20 10.07
C ASN A 162 12.96 8.32 11.62
N SER A 163 14.03 7.83 12.25
CA SER A 163 14.24 7.77 13.70
C SER A 163 14.30 9.14 14.40
N MET A 164 14.33 10.24 13.66
CA MET A 164 14.30 11.62 14.17
C MET A 164 12.92 12.29 14.05
N GLY A 165 11.88 11.58 13.59
CA GLY A 165 10.51 12.10 13.57
C GLY A 165 10.25 13.28 12.63
N GLN A 166 11.21 13.62 11.77
CA GLN A 166 11.12 14.75 10.85
C GLN A 166 10.19 14.49 9.66
N VAL A 167 9.99 13.21 9.29
CA VAL A 167 9.13 12.79 8.19
C VAL A 167 8.19 11.67 8.63
N ILE A 168 6.90 11.84 8.37
CA ILE A 168 5.86 10.85 8.68
C ILE A 168 5.27 10.33 7.37
N PHE A 169 5.26 9.01 7.22
CA PHE A 169 4.65 8.32 6.09
C PHE A 169 3.33 7.70 6.54
N LYS A 170 2.21 8.15 5.98
CA LYS A 170 0.91 7.47 6.14
C LYS A 170 0.82 6.32 5.16
N GLU A 171 0.25 5.22 5.63
CA GLU A 171 0.05 3.99 4.85
C GLU A 171 -0.97 4.20 3.72
N ALA A 172 -0.82 3.41 2.65
CA ALA A 172 -1.81 3.33 1.58
C ALA A 172 -2.72 2.13 1.79
N VAL A 173 -3.97 2.25 1.36
CA VAL A 173 -4.94 1.15 1.30
C VAL A 173 -5.61 1.18 -0.07
N SER A 174 -5.63 0.04 -0.77
CA SER A 174 -6.28 -0.08 -2.07
C SER A 174 -7.81 -0.16 -1.95
N GLU A 175 -8.50 -0.08 -3.09
CA GLU A 175 -9.89 -0.57 -3.20
C GLU A 175 -9.95 -2.07 -2.84
N ALA A 176 -11.11 -2.53 -2.35
CA ALA A 176 -11.31 -3.92 -1.98
C ALA A 176 -11.56 -4.81 -3.21
N PHE A 177 -11.04 -6.03 -3.19
CA PHE A 177 -11.21 -7.01 -4.26
C PHE A 177 -11.44 -8.42 -3.70
N VAL A 178 -12.07 -9.27 -4.51
CA VAL A 178 -12.28 -10.69 -4.21
C VAL A 178 -11.14 -11.49 -4.80
N VAL A 179 -10.51 -12.35 -4.00
CA VAL A 179 -9.58 -13.37 -4.51
C VAL A 179 -10.32 -14.70 -4.70
N ARG A 180 -10.33 -15.25 -5.90
CA ARG A 180 -10.99 -16.51 -6.27
C ARG A 180 -10.02 -17.61 -6.67
N ASP A 181 -10.48 -18.84 -6.56
CA ASP A 181 -9.73 -20.00 -7.07
C ASP A 181 -9.80 -20.05 -8.61
N LYS A 182 -8.75 -20.54 -9.27
CA LYS A 182 -8.72 -20.71 -10.73
C LYS A 182 -9.81 -21.65 -11.22
N ARG A 183 -10.22 -22.63 -10.40
CA ARG A 183 -11.37 -23.51 -10.70
C ARG A 183 -12.69 -22.75 -10.87
N GLN A 184 -12.80 -21.54 -10.32
CA GLN A 184 -13.97 -20.66 -10.48
C GLN A 184 -13.82 -19.68 -11.65
N LYS A 185 -12.68 -19.66 -12.33
CA LYS A 185 -12.40 -18.78 -13.49
C LYS A 185 -13.26 -19.17 -14.69
N GLU A 186 -13.36 -20.47 -14.97
CA GLU A 186 -14.21 -21.00 -16.04
C GLU A 186 -15.69 -20.67 -15.84
N LEU A 187 -16.17 -20.78 -14.59
CA LEU A 187 -17.55 -20.39 -14.24
C LEU A 187 -17.77 -18.86 -14.26
N HIS A 188 -16.74 -18.06 -13.95
CA HIS A 188 -16.83 -16.59 -14.08
C HIS A 188 -16.94 -16.15 -15.52
N LEU A 189 -16.14 -16.73 -16.40
CA LEU A 189 -16.24 -16.48 -17.84
C LEU A 189 -17.64 -16.87 -18.34
N GLY A 190 -18.15 -18.04 -17.94
CA GLY A 190 -19.52 -18.45 -18.27
C GLY A 190 -20.60 -17.47 -17.80
N LYS A 191 -20.49 -16.95 -16.57
CA LYS A 191 -21.46 -15.97 -16.04
C LYS A 191 -21.34 -14.56 -16.62
N ILE A 192 -20.14 -14.14 -17.02
CA ILE A 192 -19.92 -12.89 -17.76
C ILE A 192 -20.54 -13.01 -19.15
N ILE A 193 -20.39 -14.17 -19.80
CA ILE A 193 -21.04 -14.48 -21.07
C ILE A 193 -22.57 -14.40 -20.89
N GLU A 194 -23.15 -15.01 -19.85
CA GLU A 194 -24.61 -15.03 -19.63
C GLU A 194 -25.23 -13.69 -19.21
N GLY A 195 -24.47 -12.77 -18.60
CA GLY A 195 -25.02 -11.63 -17.87
C GLY A 195 -24.70 -10.22 -18.40
N ASP A 196 -23.89 -10.06 -19.46
CA ASP A 196 -23.37 -8.75 -19.88
C ASP A 196 -23.81 -8.34 -21.30
N LYS A 197 -23.68 -7.05 -21.65
CA LYS A 197 -24.00 -6.47 -22.97
C LYS A 197 -23.24 -7.10 -24.14
N PHE A 198 -22.19 -7.85 -23.85
CA PHE A 198 -21.42 -8.63 -24.81
C PHE A 198 -22.06 -9.97 -25.18
N HIS A 199 -23.13 -10.40 -24.50
CA HIS A 199 -23.84 -11.67 -24.81
C HIS A 199 -24.22 -11.77 -26.29
N GLN A 200 -24.70 -10.66 -26.89
CA GLN A 200 -25.03 -10.60 -28.31
C GLN A 200 -23.80 -10.75 -29.22
N ALA A 201 -22.68 -10.10 -28.88
CA ALA A 201 -21.42 -10.19 -29.63
C ALA A 201 -20.80 -11.60 -29.52
N PHE A 202 -20.83 -12.21 -28.34
CA PHE A 202 -20.33 -13.56 -28.13
C PHE A 202 -21.19 -14.62 -28.82
N ILE A 203 -22.52 -14.47 -28.85
CA ILE A 203 -23.40 -15.33 -29.65
C ILE A 203 -23.09 -15.18 -31.14
N ALA A 204 -22.91 -13.95 -31.65
CA ALA A 204 -22.59 -13.71 -33.06
C ALA A 204 -21.27 -14.38 -33.50
N HIS A 205 -20.31 -14.52 -32.59
CA HIS A 205 -19.05 -15.21 -32.81
C HIS A 205 -19.03 -16.67 -32.33
N ASN A 206 -20.19 -17.23 -31.93
CA ASN A 206 -20.35 -18.59 -31.42
C ASN A 206 -19.44 -18.94 -30.22
N ILE A 207 -19.21 -17.96 -29.35
CA ILE A 207 -18.37 -18.07 -28.17
C ILE A 207 -19.28 -18.38 -26.97
N LEU A 208 -19.43 -19.67 -26.67
CA LEU A 208 -20.38 -20.16 -25.66
C LEU A 208 -19.71 -20.58 -24.36
N THR A 209 -18.39 -20.82 -24.40
CA THR A 209 -17.61 -21.29 -23.26
C THR A 209 -16.29 -20.54 -23.11
N GLY A 210 -15.69 -20.60 -21.91
CA GLY A 210 -14.34 -20.08 -21.70
C GLY A 210 -13.27 -20.73 -22.60
N SER A 211 -13.52 -21.94 -23.10
CA SER A 211 -12.65 -22.64 -24.05
C SER A 211 -12.72 -22.04 -25.46
N ASP A 212 -13.89 -21.52 -25.86
CA ASP A 212 -14.07 -20.86 -27.15
C ASP A 212 -13.35 -19.50 -27.18
N LEU A 213 -13.41 -18.76 -26.06
CA LEU A 213 -12.63 -17.52 -25.87
C LEU A 213 -11.13 -17.77 -25.98
N LYS A 214 -10.63 -18.85 -25.36
CA LYS A 214 -9.21 -19.18 -25.38
C LYS A 214 -8.74 -19.54 -26.79
N LYS A 215 -9.55 -20.28 -27.54
CA LYS A 215 -9.27 -20.59 -28.96
C LYS A 215 -9.24 -19.34 -29.83
N MET A 216 -10.17 -18.40 -29.63
CA MET A 216 -10.20 -17.13 -30.39
C MET A 216 -8.86 -16.35 -30.28
N TYR A 217 -8.33 -16.19 -29.07
CA TYR A 217 -7.04 -15.52 -28.83
C TYR A 217 -5.83 -16.30 -29.36
N GLU A 218 -5.95 -17.61 -29.49
CA GLU A 218 -4.89 -18.46 -30.06
C GLU A 218 -4.92 -18.46 -31.61
N THR A 219 -6.07 -18.16 -32.22
CA THR A 219 -6.25 -18.16 -33.68
C THR A 219 -6.16 -16.79 -34.35
N ASP A 220 -6.26 -15.69 -33.61
CA ASP A 220 -6.19 -14.34 -34.17
C ASP A 220 -5.41 -13.36 -33.25
N PRO A 221 -4.07 -13.30 -33.37
CA PRO A 221 -3.24 -12.46 -32.51
C PRO A 221 -3.22 -10.96 -32.87
N GLU A 222 -3.94 -10.51 -33.91
CA GLU A 222 -3.86 -9.13 -34.45
C GLU A 222 -5.18 -8.33 -34.48
N ASN A 223 -6.19 -8.69 -33.69
CA ASN A 223 -7.40 -7.86 -33.51
C ASN A 223 -7.42 -7.10 -32.18
#